data_AF-A0A3S0QHV8-F1
#
_entry.id   AF-A0A3S0QHV8-F1
#
_cell.length_a   1.000
_cell.length_b   1.000
_cell.length_c   1.000
_cell.angle_alpha   90.00
_cell.angle_beta   90.00
_cell.angle_gamma   90.00
#
_symmetry.space_group_name_H-M   'P 1'
#
loop_
_entity.id
_entity.type
_entity.pdbx_description
1 polymer ?
#
loop_
_entity_poly.entity_id
_entity_poly.type
_entity_poly.pdbx_seq_one_letter_code
_entity_poly.pdbx_strand_id
1 'polypeptide(L)'
;MQTPLLLFLGDIGGSEMLLIMVVILIFFGANKIPELARGLGKGIREFKDASREIRSEIESAGQPGFQPQNNYQQPGYQPAPPTPTAPVAYQPTGLDQPEAAPQTAGVPAPEQPTVTPAGLPHESNTSVKPV
;
A
#
# COMPACT_ATOMS: atom_id res chain seq x y z
N MET A 1 30.33 23.19 -8.28
CA MET A 1 30.61 21.82 -8.74
C MET A 1 29.26 21.20 -9.10
N GLN A 2 28.96 21.08 -10.39
CA GLN A 2 27.76 20.42 -10.87
C GLN A 2 27.84 18.94 -10.48
N THR A 3 26.83 18.41 -9.80
CA THR A 3 26.66 16.97 -9.57
C THR A 3 25.64 16.43 -10.58
N PRO A 4 26.03 16.23 -11.86
CA PRO A 4 25.10 15.72 -12.88
C PRO A 4 24.56 14.33 -12.50
N LEU A 5 25.29 13.57 -11.68
CA LEU A 5 24.93 12.24 -11.21
C LEU A 5 23.68 12.19 -10.31
N LEU A 6 23.32 13.27 -9.61
CA LEU A 6 22.12 13.31 -8.76
C LEU A 6 20.86 13.71 -9.55
N LEU A 7 20.99 14.40 -10.69
CA LEU A 7 19.87 14.64 -11.60
C LEU A 7 19.39 13.35 -12.27
N PHE A 8 20.31 12.43 -12.61
CA PHE A 8 19.98 11.10 -13.17
C PHE A 8 19.21 10.18 -12.20
N LEU A 9 19.25 10.43 -10.88
CA LEU A 9 18.57 9.59 -9.88
C LEU A 9 17.22 10.17 -9.42
N GLY A 10 16.98 11.47 -9.63
CA GLY A 10 15.73 12.15 -9.29
C GLY A 10 14.72 12.26 -10.44
N ASP A 11 15.18 12.14 -11.69
CA ASP A 11 14.37 12.26 -12.91
C ASP A 11 14.23 10.92 -13.66
N ILE A 12 14.13 9.78 -12.94
CA ILE A 12 13.86 8.44 -13.52
C ILE A 12 12.41 8.35 -14.02
N GLY A 13 12.01 9.26 -14.90
CA GLY A 13 10.67 9.33 -15.46
C GLY A 13 10.60 8.71 -16.84
N GLY A 14 11.50 9.10 -17.74
CA GLY A 14 11.35 8.77 -19.16
C GLY A 14 12.65 8.66 -19.96
N SER A 15 13.63 9.54 -19.71
CA SER A 15 14.91 9.55 -20.42
C SER A 15 15.70 8.25 -20.19
N GLU A 16 15.78 7.81 -18.94
CA GLU A 16 16.51 6.63 -18.52
C GLU A 16 15.83 5.36 -19.04
N MET A 17 14.50 5.31 -18.98
CA MET A 17 13.72 4.21 -19.57
C MET A 17 13.91 4.14 -21.08
N LEU A 18 13.94 5.28 -21.78
CA LEU A 18 14.24 5.34 -23.22
C LEU A 18 15.65 4.83 -23.51
N LEU A 19 16.66 5.25 -22.73
CA LEU A 19 18.05 4.82 -22.90
C LEU A 19 18.20 3.30 -22.72
N ILE A 20 17.61 2.74 -21.67
CA ILE A 20 17.59 1.29 -21.43
C ILE A 20 16.87 0.58 -22.58
N MET A 21 15.73 1.10 -23.04
CA MET A 21 14.98 0.52 -24.16
C MET A 21 15.83 0.50 -25.44
N VAL A 22 16.54 1.60 -25.76
CA VAL A 22 17.43 1.68 -26.92
C VAL A 22 18.56 0.65 -26.83
N VAL A 23 19.19 0.51 -25.67
CA VAL A 23 20.24 -0.51 -25.47
C VAL A 23 19.68 -1.90 -25.74
N ILE A 24 18.55 -2.27 -25.16
CA ILE A 24 17.90 -3.57 -25.39
C ILE A 24 17.54 -3.76 -26.87
N LEU A 25 17.04 -2.72 -27.55
CA LEU A 25 16.72 -2.79 -28.98
C LEU A 25 17.96 -2.97 -29.86
N ILE A 26 19.15 -2.53 -29.45
CA ILE A 26 20.39 -2.77 -30.19
C ILE A 26 20.83 -4.24 -30.01
N PHE A 27 20.81 -4.75 -28.77
CA PHE A 27 21.23 -6.13 -28.49
C PHE A 27 20.25 -7.18 -29.04
N PHE A 28 18.96 -6.96 -28.85
CA PHE A 28 17.90 -7.90 -29.26
C PHE A 28 17.30 -7.56 -30.63
N GLY A 29 17.40 -6.32 -31.09
CA GLY A 29 16.76 -5.86 -32.33
C GLY A 29 15.33 -5.35 -32.12
N ALA A 30 14.93 -4.34 -32.91
CA ALA A 30 13.61 -3.73 -32.81
C ALA A 30 12.43 -4.70 -33.10
N ASN A 31 12.69 -5.80 -33.80
CA ASN A 31 11.69 -6.79 -34.14
C ASN A 31 11.45 -7.84 -33.04
N LYS A 32 12.38 -8.02 -32.10
CA LYS A 32 12.28 -9.11 -31.11
C LYS A 32 11.32 -8.81 -29.96
N ILE A 33 11.28 -7.57 -29.48
CA ILE A 33 10.31 -7.17 -28.45
C ILE A 33 8.85 -7.38 -28.90
N PRO A 34 8.39 -6.89 -30.07
CA PRO A 34 7.02 -7.10 -30.50
C PRO A 34 6.71 -8.57 -30.84
N GLU A 35 7.70 -9.32 -31.31
CA GLU A 35 7.58 -10.77 -31.57
C GLU A 35 7.34 -11.54 -30.26
N LEU A 36 8.15 -11.28 -29.23
CA LEU A 36 8.01 -11.86 -27.89
C LEU A 36 6.69 -11.44 -27.22
N ALA A 37 6.33 -10.15 -27.30
CA ALA A 37 5.08 -9.65 -26.74
C ALA A 37 3.86 -10.30 -27.40
N ARG A 38 3.88 -10.52 -28.72
CA ARG A 38 2.82 -11.22 -29.44
C ARG A 38 2.73 -12.70 -29.03
N GLY A 39 3.85 -13.38 -28.87
CA GLY A 39 3.89 -14.77 -28.40
C GLY A 39 3.34 -14.91 -26.97
N LEU A 40 3.86 -14.09 -26.05
CA LEU A 40 3.42 -14.06 -24.65
C LEU A 40 1.93 -13.67 -24.54
N GLY A 41 1.49 -12.67 -25.30
CA GLY A 41 0.10 -12.22 -25.30
C GLY A 41 -0.88 -13.30 -25.76
N LYS A 42 -0.50 -14.10 -26.77
CA LYS A 42 -1.29 -15.27 -27.19
C LYS A 42 -1.33 -16.33 -26.09
N GLY A 43 -0.18 -16.68 -25.50
CA GLY A 43 -0.10 -17.66 -24.42
C GLY A 43 -0.92 -17.26 -23.19
N ILE A 44 -0.87 -15.99 -22.76
CA ILE A 44 -1.68 -15.48 -21.65
C ILE A 44 -3.17 -15.55 -22.01
N ARG A 45 -3.55 -15.25 -23.25
CA ARG A 45 -4.95 -15.32 -23.70
C ARG A 45 -5.46 -16.76 -23.67
N GLU A 46 -4.74 -17.70 -24.28
CA GLU A 46 -5.09 -19.13 -24.28
C GLU A 46 -5.16 -19.70 -22.86
N PHE A 47 -4.19 -19.35 -22.00
CA PHE A 47 -4.21 -19.74 -20.59
C PHE A 47 -5.44 -19.22 -19.85
N LYS A 48 -5.80 -17.95 -20.07
CA LYS A 48 -7.00 -17.33 -19.46
C LYS A 48 -8.28 -17.99 -19.95
N ASP A 49 -8.36 -18.31 -21.24
CA ASP A 49 -9.53 -18.90 -21.86
C ASP A 49 -9.71 -20.35 -21.36
N ALA A 50 -8.65 -21.16 -21.33
CA ALA A 50 -8.66 -22.49 -20.73
C ALA A 50 -9.01 -22.45 -19.23
N SER A 51 -8.46 -21.49 -18.47
CA SER A 51 -8.79 -21.31 -17.05
C SER A 51 -10.25 -20.94 -16.81
N ARG A 52 -10.91 -20.26 -17.76
CA ARG A 52 -12.34 -19.91 -17.68
C ARG A 52 -13.21 -21.11 -17.94
N GLU A 53 -12.90 -21.89 -18.98
CA GLU A 53 -13.61 -23.13 -19.31
C GLU A 53 -13.66 -24.06 -18.10
N ILE A 54 -12.49 -24.33 -17.50
CA ILE A 54 -12.36 -25.18 -16.31
C ILE A 54 -13.19 -24.62 -15.14
N ARG A 55 -13.17 -23.30 -14.90
CA ARG A 55 -13.99 -22.68 -13.85
C ARG A 55 -15.49 -22.83 -14.13
N SER A 56 -15.93 -22.64 -15.36
CA SER A 56 -17.33 -22.79 -15.74
C SER A 56 -17.81 -24.24 -15.66
N GLU A 57 -16.96 -25.22 -15.97
CA GLU A 57 -17.25 -26.64 -15.81
C GLU A 57 -17.42 -26.99 -14.32
N ILE A 58 -16.56 -26.47 -13.44
CA ILE A 58 -16.63 -26.69 -11.99
C ILE A 58 -17.88 -26.00 -11.39
N GLU A 59 -18.23 -24.79 -11.85
CA GLU A 59 -19.43 -24.07 -11.42
C GLU A 59 -20.72 -24.77 -11.91
N SER A 60 -20.68 -25.38 -13.10
CA SER A 60 -21.81 -26.15 -13.66
C SER A 60 -21.98 -27.54 -13.03
N ALA A 61 -20.90 -28.12 -12.48
CA ALA A 61 -20.88 -29.49 -11.94
C ALA A 61 -21.34 -29.64 -10.48
N GLY A 62 -21.84 -28.56 -9.83
CA GLY A 62 -22.70 -28.72 -8.65
C GLY A 62 -22.25 -28.07 -7.34
N GLN A 63 -21.85 -26.80 -7.36
CA GLN A 63 -21.89 -25.99 -6.13
C GLN A 63 -22.11 -24.52 -6.46
N PRO A 64 -23.26 -23.92 -6.05
CA PRO A 64 -23.46 -22.50 -6.21
C PRO A 64 -22.59 -21.75 -5.21
N GLY A 65 -21.73 -20.89 -5.74
CA GLY A 65 -21.23 -19.75 -4.98
C GLY A 65 -19.80 -19.90 -4.50
N PHE A 66 -18.85 -19.66 -5.38
CA PHE A 66 -17.73 -18.75 -5.09
C PHE A 66 -17.32 -18.08 -6.41
N GLN A 67 -18.10 -17.08 -6.81
CA GLN A 67 -17.65 -16.12 -7.80
C GLN A 67 -16.75 -15.11 -7.09
N PRO A 68 -15.43 -15.06 -7.34
CA PRO A 68 -14.68 -13.86 -7.02
C PRO A 68 -15.22 -12.76 -7.94
N GLN A 69 -16.17 -12.00 -7.42
CA GLN A 69 -16.64 -10.77 -8.00
C GLN A 69 -15.42 -9.86 -8.10
N ASN A 70 -14.79 -9.86 -9.28
CA ASN A 70 -13.79 -8.87 -9.68
C ASN A 70 -14.50 -7.53 -9.89
N ASN A 71 -15.04 -6.99 -8.80
CA ASN A 71 -15.38 -5.60 -8.67
C ASN A 71 -14.18 -4.86 -8.08
N TYR A 72 -13.13 -4.73 -8.88
CA TYR A 72 -12.16 -3.65 -8.71
C TYR A 72 -12.66 -2.40 -9.45
N GLN A 73 -13.91 -1.96 -9.21
CA GLN A 73 -14.17 -0.54 -9.28
C GLN A 73 -13.50 0.05 -8.03
N GLN A 74 -12.33 0.66 -8.23
CA GLN A 74 -11.80 1.59 -7.24
C GLN A 74 -12.94 2.55 -6.88
N PRO A 75 -13.29 2.74 -5.60
CA PRO A 75 -14.08 3.88 -5.19
C PRO A 75 -13.37 5.09 -5.79
N GLY A 76 -14.02 5.77 -6.75
CA GLY A 76 -13.46 6.99 -7.29
C GLY A 76 -13.15 7.89 -6.10
N TYR A 77 -11.93 8.42 -6.02
CA TYR A 77 -11.62 9.49 -5.10
C TYR A 77 -12.53 10.66 -5.44
N GLN A 78 -13.72 10.70 -4.85
CA GLN A 78 -14.58 11.85 -4.88
C GLN A 78 -14.08 12.69 -3.69
N PRO A 79 -13.37 13.80 -3.92
CA PRO A 79 -12.99 14.68 -2.82
C PRO A 79 -14.28 15.04 -2.09
N ALA A 80 -14.30 14.84 -0.77
CA ALA A 80 -15.43 15.23 0.04
C ALA A 80 -15.77 16.70 -0.28
N PRO A 81 -17.05 17.05 -0.48
CA PRO A 81 -17.42 18.44 -0.67
C PRO A 81 -16.85 19.24 0.50
N PRO A 82 -16.29 20.45 0.27
CA PRO A 82 -15.78 21.27 1.36
C PRO A 82 -16.91 21.46 2.37
N THR A 83 -16.68 20.98 3.59
CA THR A 83 -17.60 21.19 4.69
C THR A 83 -17.86 22.70 4.79
N PRO A 84 -19.12 23.16 4.73
CA PRO A 84 -19.42 24.55 5.02
C PRO A 84 -18.79 24.87 6.36
N THR A 85 -17.81 25.78 6.36
CA THR A 85 -17.17 26.25 7.58
C THR A 85 -18.26 26.96 8.37
N ALA A 86 -18.90 26.26 9.31
CA ALA A 86 -19.80 26.90 10.25
C ALA A 86 -18.98 28.01 10.94
N PRO A 87 -19.48 29.26 11.00
CA PRO A 87 -18.74 30.32 11.65
C PRO A 87 -18.52 29.92 13.11
N VAL A 88 -17.25 29.82 13.49
CA VAL A 88 -16.85 29.61 14.87
C VAL A 88 -17.41 30.79 15.66
N ALA A 89 -18.44 30.54 16.48
CA ALA A 89 -18.98 31.56 17.35
C ALA A 89 -17.89 31.94 18.35
N TYR A 90 -17.30 33.12 18.18
CA TYR A 90 -16.36 33.69 19.14
C TYR A 90 -17.10 33.88 20.47
N GLN A 91 -16.80 33.05 21.46
CA GLN A 91 -17.13 33.38 22.84
C GLN A 91 -16.09 34.37 23.34
N PRO A 92 -16.47 35.59 23.77
CA PRO A 92 -15.54 36.47 24.46
C PRO A 92 -15.29 35.91 25.86
N THR A 93 -14.14 35.27 26.07
CA THR A 93 -13.65 34.98 27.42
C THR A 93 -13.33 36.33 28.08
N GLY A 94 -14.03 36.59 29.18
CA GLY A 94 -14.11 37.90 29.83
C GLY A 94 -12.77 38.49 30.25
N LEU A 95 -12.81 39.81 30.30
CA LEU A 95 -11.84 40.69 30.93
C LEU A 95 -11.55 40.21 32.36
N ASP A 96 -10.26 40.20 32.72
CA ASP A 96 -9.70 40.59 34.03
C ASP A 96 -8.45 39.77 34.36
N GLN A 97 -7.31 40.48 34.37
CA GLN A 97 -6.26 40.45 35.40
C GLN A 97 -4.83 40.33 34.82
N PRO A 98 -4.04 41.43 34.88
CA PRO A 98 -2.61 41.40 34.66
C PRO A 98 -1.92 41.14 36.00
N GLU A 99 -1.29 39.99 36.19
CA GLU A 99 -0.33 39.85 37.30
C GLU A 99 0.90 39.01 36.91
N ALA A 100 2.00 39.76 36.74
CA ALA A 100 3.42 39.44 36.87
C ALA A 100 3.90 37.97 36.76
N ALA A 101 4.83 37.76 35.81
CA ALA A 101 5.72 36.60 35.75
C ALA A 101 6.58 36.47 37.04
N PRO A 102 7.09 35.27 37.37
CA PRO A 102 8.36 34.87 36.77
C PRO A 102 8.49 33.37 36.42
N GLN A 103 9.35 33.14 35.44
CA GLN A 103 9.88 31.85 35.04
C GLN A 103 10.83 31.32 36.13
N THR A 104 10.62 30.10 36.61
CA THR A 104 11.67 29.32 37.30
C THR A 104 11.66 27.90 36.76
N ALA A 105 12.79 27.53 36.17
CA ALA A 105 13.07 26.24 35.59
C ALA A 105 13.09 25.12 36.64
N GLY A 106 12.71 23.92 36.21
CA GLY A 106 13.22 22.66 36.75
C GLY A 106 12.27 21.87 37.66
N VAL A 107 11.51 20.95 37.08
CA VAL A 107 11.19 19.65 37.71
C VAL A 107 11.21 18.57 36.62
N PRO A 108 12.05 17.52 36.73
CA PRO A 108 12.12 16.43 35.76
C PRO A 108 10.88 15.51 35.82
N ALA A 109 10.60 14.88 34.69
CA ALA A 109 9.47 13.99 34.46
C ALA A 109 9.39 12.84 35.49
N PRO A 110 8.18 12.44 35.94
CA PRO A 110 8.04 11.25 36.77
C PRO A 110 8.32 9.98 35.95
N GLU A 111 9.33 9.24 36.37
CA GLU A 111 9.67 7.91 35.85
C GLU A 111 8.47 6.97 36.04
N GLN A 112 7.94 6.43 34.93
CA GLN A 112 6.88 5.43 35.00
C GLN A 112 7.43 4.11 35.58
N PRO A 113 6.73 3.48 36.54
CA PRO A 113 7.16 2.21 37.11
C PRO A 113 7.11 1.10 36.06
N THR A 114 8.24 0.42 35.90
CA THR A 114 8.39 -0.85 35.17
C THR A 114 7.38 -1.88 35.68
N VAL A 115 6.34 -2.18 34.90
CA VAL A 115 5.51 -3.37 35.11
C VAL A 115 6.08 -4.52 34.31
N THR A 116 6.90 -5.31 35.00
CA THR A 116 7.39 -6.62 34.57
C THR A 116 6.23 -7.51 34.09
N PRO A 117 6.26 -8.06 32.87
CA PRO A 117 5.29 -9.07 32.47
C PRO A 117 5.61 -10.39 33.20
N ALA A 118 4.76 -10.73 34.17
CA ALA A 118 4.74 -12.06 34.78
C ALA A 118 4.36 -13.09 33.70
N GLY A 119 5.30 -13.97 33.37
CA GLY A 119 5.10 -15.07 32.43
C GLY A 119 4.03 -16.04 32.94
N LEU A 120 3.04 -16.29 32.08
CA LEU A 120 2.02 -17.32 32.23
C LEU A 120 2.67 -18.71 32.06
N PRO A 121 2.32 -19.73 32.85
CA PRO A 121 2.77 -21.09 32.61
C PRO A 121 2.12 -21.65 31.33
N HIS A 122 2.94 -22.18 30.43
CA HIS A 122 2.49 -22.93 29.26
C HIS A 122 1.88 -24.27 29.71
N GLU A 123 0.55 -24.40 29.66
CA GLU A 123 -0.12 -25.70 29.64
C GLU A 123 0.21 -26.40 28.31
N SER A 124 1.00 -27.47 28.38
CA SER A 124 1.16 -28.43 27.29
C SER A 124 0.19 -29.59 27.52
N ASN A 125 -0.92 -29.56 26.79
CA ASN A 125 -1.90 -30.64 26.77
C ASN A 125 -1.32 -31.86 26.03
N THR A 126 -1.40 -33.01 26.71
CA THR A 126 -1.01 -34.33 26.26
C THR A 126 -2.10 -34.92 25.34
N SER A 127 -1.77 -35.42 24.15
CA SER A 127 -2.72 -36.29 23.43
C SER A 127 -2.08 -37.24 22.40
N VAL A 128 -1.99 -38.49 22.85
CA VAL A 128 -2.26 -39.75 22.13
C VAL A 128 -1.20 -40.34 21.18
N LYS A 129 -0.73 -41.50 21.65
CA LYS A 129 0.07 -42.55 21.01
C LYS A 129 -0.81 -43.34 20.02
N PRO A 130 -0.36 -43.65 18.79
CA PRO A 130 -0.87 -44.80 18.07
C PRO A 130 0.02 -46.03 18.28
N VAL A 131 -0.66 -47.18 18.32
CA VAL A 131 -0.16 -48.55 18.51
C VAL A 131 0.59 -49.04 17.28
#